data_AF-A0A845DF95-F1
#
_entry.id   AF-A0A845DF95-F1
#
_cell.length_a   1.000
_cell.length_b   1.000
_cell.length_c   1.000
_cell.angle_alpha   90.00
_cell.angle_beta   90.00
_cell.angle_gamma   90.00
#
_symmetry.space_group_name_H-M   'P 1'
#
loop_
_entity.id
_entity.type
_entity.pdbx_description
1 polymer ?
#
loop_
_entity_poly.entity_id
_entity_poly.type
_entity_poly.pdbx_seq_one_letter_code
_entity_poly.pdbx_strand_id
1 'polypeptide(L)'
;MNGRVPFGVADYFWDEASKRQNLLDLLMETFRGWGYGDVIPPMFEFDSTLSAQYDDRLRSGMYRFLDRDGSTLSLRPEFTTPVARLVGARLHDWPMPQRFCYGGSVFRYLEPQAGRQREFWQVGGELIGAPNPAADAEILALTATALKVAGLT
;
A
#
# COMPACT_ATOMS: atom_id res chain seq x y z
N MET A 1 12.03 -32.01 -6.55
CA MET A 1 11.10 -31.24 -5.69
C MET A 1 10.19 -30.44 -6.60
N ASN A 2 8.87 -30.66 -6.58
CA ASN A 2 7.94 -29.80 -7.30
C ASN A 2 7.72 -28.54 -6.46
N GLY A 3 8.30 -27.42 -6.88
CA GLY A 3 8.07 -26.12 -6.24
C GLY A 3 6.59 -25.75 -6.38
N ARG A 4 5.87 -25.73 -5.25
CA ARG A 4 4.47 -25.30 -5.21
C ARG A 4 4.38 -23.94 -4.55
N VAL A 5 3.65 -23.03 -5.20
CA VAL A 5 3.32 -21.71 -4.67
C VAL A 5 2.16 -21.84 -3.67
N PRO A 6 2.20 -21.17 -2.50
CA PRO A 6 1.09 -21.18 -1.55
C PRO A 6 -0.23 -20.66 -2.15
N PHE A 7 -1.36 -21.12 -1.62
CA PHE A 7 -2.66 -20.57 -2.03
C PHE A 7 -2.73 -19.07 -1.75
N GLY A 8 -3.20 -18.31 -2.74
CA GLY A 8 -3.43 -16.87 -2.68
C GLY A 8 -2.21 -16.00 -3.02
N VAL A 9 -1.07 -16.58 -3.40
CA VAL A 9 0.03 -15.84 -4.02
C VAL A 9 0.30 -16.43 -5.41
N ALA A 10 0.92 -15.66 -6.30
CA ALA A 10 1.05 -16.04 -7.70
C ALA A 10 2.36 -15.51 -8.31
N ASP A 11 2.94 -16.32 -9.19
CA ASP A 11 4.02 -15.89 -10.08
C ASP A 11 3.41 -15.22 -11.31
N TYR A 12 3.96 -14.07 -11.69
CA TYR A 12 3.65 -13.40 -12.95
C TYR A 12 4.91 -13.38 -13.81
N PHE A 13 4.79 -13.65 -15.10
CA PHE A 13 5.94 -13.75 -16.00
C PHE A 13 5.64 -13.18 -17.39
N TRP A 14 6.71 -12.80 -18.10
CA TRP A 14 6.70 -12.23 -19.45
C TRP A 14 5.67 -11.09 -19.59
N ASP A 15 4.75 -11.21 -20.56
CA ASP A 15 3.76 -10.19 -20.89
C ASP A 15 2.88 -9.78 -19.70
N GLU A 16 2.50 -10.72 -18.83
CA GLU A 16 1.69 -10.38 -17.65
C GLU A 16 2.49 -9.54 -16.64
N ALA A 17 3.74 -9.92 -16.38
CA ALA A 17 4.61 -9.15 -15.51
C ALA A 17 4.88 -7.75 -16.09
N SER A 18 5.17 -7.67 -17.39
CA SER A 18 5.39 -6.39 -18.09
C SER A 18 4.16 -5.49 -18.03
N LYS A 19 2.95 -6.01 -18.29
CA LYS A 19 1.71 -5.22 -18.20
C LYS A 19 1.49 -4.65 -16.80
N ARG A 20 1.77 -5.44 -15.75
CA ARG A 20 1.64 -4.99 -14.36
C ARG A 20 2.64 -3.89 -14.01
N GLN A 21 3.90 -4.05 -14.41
CA GLN A 21 4.94 -3.03 -14.18
C GLN A 21 4.63 -1.74 -14.95
N ASN A 22 4.25 -1.85 -16.24
CA ASN A 22 3.90 -0.68 -17.04
C ASN A 22 2.70 0.09 -16.45
N LEU A 23 1.68 -0.61 -15.95
CA LEU A 23 0.54 0.03 -15.29
C LEU A 23 0.98 0.75 -14.00
N LEU A 24 1.83 0.11 -13.19
CA LEU A 24 2.38 0.72 -11.99
C LEU A 24 3.16 1.99 -12.32
N ASP A 25 4.09 1.93 -13.27
CA ASP A 25 4.93 3.06 -13.68
C ASP A 25 4.07 4.24 -14.15
N LEU A 26 3.08 3.94 -14.99
CA LEU A 26 2.15 4.93 -15.50
C LEU A 26 1.33 5.63 -14.39
N LEU A 27 0.86 4.87 -13.40
CA LEU A 27 0.14 5.42 -12.24
C LEU A 27 1.07 6.26 -11.35
N MET A 28 2.28 5.79 -11.09
CA MET A 28 3.27 6.50 -10.28
C MET A 28 3.72 7.80 -10.97
N GLU A 29 3.95 7.79 -12.28
CA GLU A 29 4.23 9.01 -13.08
C GLU A 29 3.08 10.01 -13.00
N THR A 30 1.83 9.53 -13.06
CA THR A 30 0.65 10.38 -12.87
C THR A 30 0.70 11.06 -11.51
N PHE A 31 0.95 10.32 -10.43
CA PHE A 31 1.02 10.89 -9.08
C PHE A 31 2.16 11.90 -8.91
N ARG A 32 3.35 11.61 -9.46
CA ARG A 32 4.49 12.53 -9.47
C ARG A 32 4.18 13.81 -10.24
N GLY A 33 3.44 13.73 -11.34
CA GLY A 33 2.96 14.88 -12.10
C GLY A 33 2.03 15.81 -11.30
N TRP A 34 1.37 15.29 -10.27
CA TRP A 34 0.55 16.05 -9.32
C TRP A 34 1.35 16.55 -8.09
N GLY A 35 2.67 16.34 -8.07
CA GLY A 35 3.54 16.78 -6.98
C GLY A 35 3.60 15.84 -5.78
N TYR A 36 3.17 14.58 -5.93
CA TYR A 36 3.31 13.57 -4.89
C TYR A 36 4.69 12.92 -4.96
N GLY A 37 5.41 12.89 -3.84
CA GLY A 37 6.74 12.31 -3.74
C GLY A 37 6.72 10.83 -3.36
N ASP A 38 7.64 10.04 -3.93
CA ASP A 38 7.70 8.60 -3.67
C ASP A 38 7.97 8.29 -2.18
N VAL A 39 7.25 7.31 -1.63
CA VAL A 39 7.52 6.70 -0.32
C VAL A 39 7.53 5.18 -0.42
N ILE A 40 8.53 4.56 0.20
CA ILE A 40 8.68 3.10 0.24
C ILE A 40 8.82 2.68 1.71
N PRO A 41 7.71 2.42 2.42
CA PRO A 41 7.78 1.91 3.78
C PRO A 41 8.27 0.45 3.80
N PRO A 42 8.78 -0.04 4.95
CA PRO A 42 9.10 -1.45 5.13
C PRO A 42 7.94 -2.39 4.78
N MET A 43 8.24 -3.62 4.35
CA MET A 43 7.23 -4.63 4.06
C MET A 43 6.67 -5.28 5.32
N PHE A 44 7.46 -5.32 6.39
CA PHE A 44 7.04 -5.72 7.72
C PHE A 44 7.48 -4.70 8.75
N GLU A 45 6.73 -4.59 9.83
CA GLU A 45 7.06 -3.78 11.00
C GLU A 45 6.57 -4.50 12.27
N PHE A 46 6.83 -3.94 13.44
CA PHE A 46 6.28 -4.48 14.69
C PHE A 46 4.76 -4.56 14.62
N ASP A 47 4.21 -5.71 15.01
CA ASP A 47 2.76 -5.94 14.99
C ASP A 47 2.02 -4.90 15.83
N SER A 48 2.58 -4.54 16.99
CA SER A 48 2.04 -3.50 17.87
C SER A 48 1.91 -2.13 17.19
N THR A 49 2.74 -1.85 16.19
CA THR A 49 2.71 -0.58 15.44
C THR A 49 1.69 -0.63 14.31
N LEU A 50 1.70 -1.68 13.47
CA LEU A 50 0.79 -1.80 12.33
C LEU A 50 -0.67 -2.05 12.75
N SER A 51 -0.86 -2.77 13.85
CA SER A 51 -2.21 -3.14 14.30
C SER A 51 -2.82 -2.14 15.27
N ALA A 52 -2.08 -1.10 15.69
CA ALA A 52 -2.46 -0.22 16.81
C ALA A 52 -3.90 0.34 16.69
N GLN A 53 -4.32 0.70 15.48
CA GLN A 53 -5.65 1.27 15.21
C GLN A 53 -6.65 0.27 14.63
N TYR A 54 -6.28 -1.00 14.51
CA TYR A 54 -7.11 -2.02 13.91
C TYR A 54 -7.97 -2.72 14.94
N ASP A 55 -9.24 -2.96 14.57
CA ASP A 55 -10.14 -3.83 15.30
C ASP A 55 -9.75 -5.32 15.16
N ASP A 56 -10.38 -6.18 15.94
CA ASP A 56 -10.09 -7.62 15.94
C ASP A 56 -10.31 -8.27 14.56
N ARG A 57 -11.27 -7.75 13.79
CA ARG A 57 -11.56 -8.25 12.44
C ARG A 57 -10.40 -7.97 11.49
N LEU A 58 -9.88 -6.74 11.49
CA LEU A 58 -8.73 -6.36 10.67
C LEU A 58 -7.46 -7.09 11.13
N ARG A 59 -7.26 -7.21 12.44
CA ARG A 59 -6.15 -7.98 13.04
C ARG A 59 -6.15 -9.46 12.63
N SER A 60 -7.33 -10.07 12.54
CA SER A 60 -7.47 -11.47 12.10
C SER A 60 -6.99 -11.69 10.66
N GLY A 61 -7.00 -10.63 9.84
CA GLY A 61 -6.54 -10.64 8.47
C GLY A 61 -5.04 -10.36 8.30
N MET A 62 -4.26 -10.16 9.36
CA MET A 62 -2.84 -9.83 9.25
C MET A 62 -1.94 -11.07 9.24
N TYR A 63 -0.91 -11.05 8.38
CA TYR A 63 0.16 -12.05 8.41
C TYR A 63 1.17 -11.70 9.49
N ARG A 64 1.13 -12.45 10.60
CA ARG A 64 2.03 -12.31 11.74
C ARG A 64 3.08 -13.41 11.76
N PHE A 65 4.28 -13.05 12.17
CA PHE A 65 5.38 -13.99 12.36
C PHE A 65 6.26 -13.56 13.53
N LEU A 66 6.95 -14.53 14.13
CA LEU A 66 7.93 -14.26 15.18
C LEU A 66 9.29 -14.03 14.56
N ASP A 67 9.95 -12.95 14.98
CA ASP A 67 11.35 -12.72 14.65
C ASP A 67 12.27 -13.54 15.56
N ARG A 68 13.56 -13.59 15.21
CA ARG A 68 14.59 -14.37 15.91
C ARG A 68 14.81 -13.93 17.36
N ASP A 69 14.49 -12.68 17.68
CA ASP A 69 14.57 -12.11 19.03
C ASP A 69 13.29 -12.33 19.86
N GLY A 70 12.28 -12.99 19.28
CA GLY A 70 10.97 -13.22 19.92
C GLY A 70 9.94 -12.11 19.71
N SER A 71 10.30 -11.01 19.02
CA SER A 71 9.37 -9.95 18.67
C SER A 71 8.30 -10.46 17.69
N THR A 72 7.06 -9.96 17.82
CA THR A 72 6.01 -10.23 16.84
C THR A 72 6.02 -9.16 15.76
N LEU A 73 6.23 -9.59 14.52
CA LEU A 73 6.21 -8.76 13.33
C LEU A 73 4.97 -9.07 12.50
N SER A 74 4.55 -8.08 11.72
CA SER A 74 3.44 -8.19 10.77
C SER A 74 3.86 -7.72 9.40
N LEU A 75 3.49 -8.45 8.36
CA LEU A 75 3.50 -7.92 6.99
C LEU A 75 2.46 -6.80 6.88
N ARG A 76 2.79 -5.72 6.18
CA ARG A 76 1.86 -4.61 5.97
C ARG A 76 0.61 -5.08 5.20
N PRO A 77 -0.60 -4.79 5.69
CA PRO A 77 -1.84 -5.09 4.96
C PRO A 77 -2.30 -3.93 4.08
N GLU A 78 -1.69 -2.75 4.21
CA GLU A 78 -1.91 -1.53 3.44
C GLU A 78 -0.76 -0.53 3.66
N PHE A 79 -0.78 0.62 2.99
CA PHE A 79 0.32 1.61 3.00
C PHE A 79 0.06 2.84 3.89
N THR A 80 -1.20 3.23 4.12
CA THR A 80 -1.62 4.36 4.94
C THR A 80 -1.05 4.29 6.36
N THR A 81 -1.16 3.16 7.09
CA THR A 81 -0.60 3.07 8.46
C THR A 81 0.92 3.25 8.49
N PRO A 82 1.71 2.52 7.65
CA PRO A 82 3.15 2.77 7.56
C PRO A 82 3.53 4.20 7.18
N VAL A 83 2.78 4.85 6.27
CA VAL A 83 3.04 6.24 5.85
C VAL A 83 2.71 7.21 6.99
N ALA A 84 1.57 7.05 7.65
CA ALA A 84 1.19 7.86 8.81
C ALA A 84 2.22 7.72 9.95
N ARG A 85 2.69 6.49 10.22
CA ARG A 85 3.79 6.22 11.16
C ARG A 85 5.06 6.95 10.76
N LEU A 86 5.47 6.86 9.49
CA LEU A 86 6.66 7.55 8.99
C LEU A 86 6.56 9.06 9.26
N VAL A 87 5.40 9.65 8.97
CA VAL A 87 5.17 11.08 9.17
C VAL A 87 5.25 11.43 10.64
N GLY A 88 4.52 10.74 11.51
CA GLY A 88 4.56 10.98 12.95
C GLY A 88 5.94 10.77 13.56
N ALA A 89 6.68 9.75 13.12
CA ALA A 89 7.97 9.40 13.71
C ALA A 89 9.15 10.23 13.18
N ARG A 90 9.11 10.68 11.92
CA ARG A 90 10.28 11.28 11.26
C ARG A 90 10.03 12.63 10.58
N LEU A 91 8.79 12.93 10.20
CA LEU A 91 8.47 14.11 9.38
C LEU A 91 7.48 15.06 10.07
N HIS A 92 7.25 14.91 11.37
CA HIS A 92 6.25 15.72 12.10
C HIS A 92 6.61 17.22 12.14
N ASP A 93 7.91 17.55 12.10
CA ASP A 93 8.41 18.94 12.06
C ASP A 93 8.58 19.48 10.62
N TRP A 94 8.28 18.67 9.59
CA TRP A 94 8.41 19.12 8.21
C TRP A 94 7.18 19.95 7.77
N PRO A 95 7.35 20.91 6.84
CA PRO A 95 6.24 21.72 6.36
C PRO A 95 5.06 20.89 5.84
N MET A 96 3.86 21.35 6.15
CA MET A 96 2.59 20.77 5.69
C MET A 96 1.95 21.65 4.59
N PRO A 97 1.15 21.07 3.68
CA PRO A 97 0.82 19.65 3.61
C PRO A 97 1.90 18.81 2.92
N GLN A 98 2.00 17.54 3.31
CA GLN A 98 2.92 16.57 2.72
C GLN A 98 2.14 15.64 1.77
N ARG A 99 2.71 15.37 0.59
CA ARG A 99 2.12 14.54 -0.47
C ARG A 99 3.02 13.34 -0.75
N PHE A 100 2.51 12.14 -0.52
CA PHE A 100 3.25 10.90 -0.71
C PHE A 100 2.57 9.99 -1.72
N CYS A 101 3.31 9.35 -2.60
CA CYS A 101 2.79 8.29 -3.46
C CYS A 101 3.57 6.99 -3.27
N TYR A 102 2.90 5.87 -3.45
CA TYR A 102 3.48 4.54 -3.28
C TYR A 102 2.88 3.56 -4.28
N GLY A 103 3.62 2.48 -4.52
CA GLY A 103 3.13 1.32 -5.23
C GLY A 103 3.90 0.06 -4.86
N GLY A 104 3.19 -1.04 -4.62
CA GLY A 104 3.83 -2.32 -4.28
C GLY A 104 2.87 -3.32 -3.65
N SER A 105 3.41 -4.47 -3.25
CA SER A 105 2.61 -5.54 -2.64
C SER A 105 2.26 -5.27 -1.17
N VAL A 106 1.10 -5.79 -0.79
CA VAL A 106 0.55 -5.84 0.57
C VAL A 106 -0.07 -7.22 0.83
N PHE A 107 -0.25 -7.56 2.11
CA PHE A 107 -0.61 -8.91 2.52
C PHE A 107 -1.85 -8.94 3.41
N ARG A 108 -2.89 -9.67 3.01
CA ARG A 108 -4.10 -9.88 3.83
C ARG A 108 -4.55 -11.33 3.80
N TYR A 109 -4.73 -11.91 4.97
CA TYR A 109 -5.45 -13.16 5.13
C TYR A 109 -6.95 -12.90 4.94
N LEU A 110 -7.45 -13.23 3.75
CA LEU A 110 -8.88 -13.20 3.45
C LEU A 110 -9.39 -14.63 3.36
N GLU A 111 -10.61 -14.87 3.87
CA GLU A 111 -11.29 -16.14 3.63
C GLU A 111 -11.34 -16.43 2.12
N PRO A 112 -11.13 -17.68 1.69
CA PRO A 112 -11.05 -18.04 0.28
C PRO A 112 -12.40 -17.79 -0.41
N GLN A 113 -12.55 -16.61 -0.99
CA GLN A 113 -13.57 -16.30 -1.99
C GLN A 113 -12.88 -16.12 -3.33
N ALA A 114 -13.57 -16.44 -4.41
CA ALA A 114 -13.03 -16.33 -5.76
C ALA A 114 -12.44 -14.93 -6.01
N GLY A 115 -11.17 -14.88 -6.43
CA GLY A 115 -10.47 -13.64 -6.79
C GLY A 115 -9.73 -12.92 -5.65
N ARG A 116 -9.83 -13.35 -4.39
CA ARG A 116 -9.08 -12.72 -3.28
C ARG A 116 -7.68 -13.32 -3.13
N GLN A 117 -6.68 -12.56 -3.58
CA GLN A 117 -5.27 -12.89 -3.32
C GLN A 117 -4.87 -12.49 -1.89
N ARG A 118 -3.91 -13.24 -1.34
CA ARG A 118 -3.28 -13.01 -0.04
C ARG A 118 -2.10 -12.06 -0.13
N GLU A 119 -1.42 -12.05 -1.28
CA GLU A 119 -0.51 -10.97 -1.70
C GLU A 119 -1.12 -10.29 -2.92
N PHE A 120 -1.27 -8.96 -2.86
CA PHE A 120 -1.77 -8.18 -3.99
C PHE A 120 -1.15 -6.78 -3.97
N TRP A 121 -1.29 -6.06 -5.08
CA TRP A 121 -0.66 -4.76 -5.25
C TRP A 121 -1.63 -3.64 -4.89
N GLN A 122 -1.10 -2.61 -4.23
CA GLN A 122 -1.76 -1.33 -4.04
C GLN A 122 -0.89 -0.24 -4.64
N VAL A 123 -1.55 0.77 -5.20
CA VAL A 123 -0.96 2.00 -5.70
C VAL A 123 -1.84 3.13 -5.19
N GLY A 124 -1.26 4.17 -4.59
CA GLY A 124 -2.03 5.22 -3.96
C GLY A 124 -1.23 6.47 -3.64
N GLY A 125 -1.95 7.50 -3.20
CA GLY A 125 -1.39 8.77 -2.75
C GLY A 125 -2.01 9.20 -1.42
N GLU A 126 -1.20 9.83 -0.57
CA GLU A 126 -1.58 10.32 0.76
C GLU A 126 -1.30 11.84 0.82
N LEU A 127 -2.33 12.62 1.14
CA LEU A 127 -2.24 14.05 1.38
C LEU A 127 -2.45 14.33 2.87
N ILE A 128 -1.38 14.66 3.57
CA ILE A 128 -1.37 14.76 5.03
C ILE A 128 -1.23 16.23 5.45
N GLY A 129 -2.02 16.63 6.44
CA GLY A 129 -1.98 17.98 7.02
C GLY A 129 -2.79 19.04 6.27
N ALA A 130 -3.77 18.65 5.44
CA ALA A 130 -4.65 19.56 4.72
C ALA A 130 -6.14 19.33 5.07
N PRO A 131 -6.69 19.95 6.14
CA PRO A 131 -8.05 19.67 6.64
C PRO A 131 -9.16 20.46 5.91
N ASN A 132 -8.96 20.81 4.63
CA ASN A 132 -9.88 21.66 3.89
C ASN A 132 -10.52 20.89 2.72
N PRO A 133 -11.76 21.24 2.28
CA PRO A 133 -12.45 20.53 1.20
C PRO A 133 -11.71 20.51 -0.15
N ALA A 134 -10.76 21.43 -0.39
CA ALA A 134 -9.96 21.42 -1.60
C ALA A 134 -8.95 20.26 -1.61
N ALA A 135 -8.51 19.80 -0.43
CA ALA A 135 -7.67 18.61 -0.28
C ALA A 135 -8.44 17.33 -0.68
N ASP A 136 -9.68 17.19 -0.23
CA ASP A 136 -10.56 16.08 -0.64
C ASP A 136 -10.80 16.11 -2.16
N ALA A 137 -11.05 17.30 -2.72
CA ALA A 137 -11.21 17.47 -4.17
C ALA A 137 -9.94 17.11 -4.95
N GLU A 138 -8.75 17.42 -4.42
CA GLU A 138 -7.46 17.03 -5.02
C GLU A 138 -7.33 15.51 -5.10
N ILE A 139 -7.61 14.79 -4.01
CA ILE A 139 -7.54 13.31 -3.97
C ILE A 139 -8.56 12.67 -4.92
N LEU A 140 -9.79 13.20 -4.98
CA LEU A 140 -10.81 12.71 -5.92
C LEU A 140 -10.39 12.95 -7.38
N ALA A 141 -9.84 14.11 -7.69
CA ALA A 141 -9.37 14.44 -9.03
C ALA A 141 -8.14 13.59 -9.44
N LEU A 142 -7.21 13.36 -8.51
CA LEU A 142 -6.07 12.46 -8.68
C LEU A 142 -6.55 11.03 -8.99
N THR A 143 -7.51 10.52 -8.22
CA THR A 143 -8.09 9.19 -8.39
C THR A 143 -8.79 9.06 -9.74
N ALA A 144 -9.61 10.04 -10.12
CA ALA A 144 -10.28 10.05 -11.42
C ALA A 144 -9.28 10.10 -12.59
N THR A 145 -8.19 10.86 -12.45
CA THR A 145 -7.13 10.94 -13.45
C THR A 145 -6.38 9.61 -13.57
N ALA A 146 -6.03 8.99 -12.45
CA ALA A 146 -5.37 7.69 -12.41
C ALA A 146 -6.21 6.59 -13.07
N LEU A 147 -7.52 6.55 -12.80
CA LEU A 147 -8.43 5.60 -13.45
C LEU A 147 -8.49 5.80 -14.97
N LYS A 148 -8.59 7.06 -15.44
CA LYS A 148 -8.59 7.39 -16.87
C LYS A 148 -7.30 6.96 -17.56
N VAL A 149 -6.16 7.26 -16.95
CA VAL A 149 -4.84 6.88 -17.48
C VAL A 149 -4.67 5.36 -17.49
N ALA A 150 -5.24 4.64 -16.51
CA ALA A 150 -5.32 3.19 -16.49
C ALA A 150 -6.30 2.59 -17.54
N GLY A 151 -6.97 3.42 -18.34
CA GLY A 151 -7.88 2.99 -19.40
C GLY A 151 -9.32 2.73 -18.95
N LEU A 152 -9.71 3.19 -17.76
CA LEU A 152 -11.07 3.07 -17.22
C LEU A 152 -11.85 4.37 -17.47
N THR A 153 -13.07 4.25 -18.01
CA THR A 153 -13.97 5.37 -18.35
C THR A 153 -15.18 5.44 -17.45
#